data_AF-M7NEC5-F1
#
_entry.id   AF-M7NEC5-F1
#
_cell.length_a   1.000
_cell.length_b   1.000
_cell.length_c   1.000
_cell.angle_alpha   90.00
_cell.angle_beta   90.00
_cell.angle_gamma   90.00
#
_symmetry.space_group_name_H-M   'P 1'
#
loop_
_entity.id
_entity.type
_entity.pdbx_description
1 polymer ?
#
loop_
_entity_poly.entity_id
_entity_poly.type
_entity_poly.pdbx_seq_one_letter_code
_entity_poly.pdbx_strand_id
1 'polypeptide(L)'
;MRQLKNEAGMSLMEVLAVLVIGTMFMMLAMTMIGLNMKSNAAQMAKTRLQQEANLVTAELAEAHRQCPDMLLLKEGQALSIEGCDFKSGRVGGGIYTHHLHSEDILNRPLGDRETLTVTVMDGKSELTVPITLSRLGTLN
;
A
#
# COMPACT_ATOMS: atom_id res chain seq x y z
N MET A 1 -39.82 -47.85 38.53
CA MET A 1 -40.16 -47.28 37.20
C MET A 1 -38.88 -46.78 36.55
N ARG A 2 -38.38 -47.46 35.51
CA ARG A 2 -37.24 -46.99 34.70
C ARG A 2 -37.78 -46.70 33.30
N GLN A 3 -37.88 -45.43 32.95
CA GLN A 3 -38.19 -44.98 31.60
C GLN A 3 -36.97 -45.30 30.73
N LEU A 4 -37.07 -46.31 29.88
CA LEU A 4 -36.11 -46.53 28.79
C LEU A 4 -36.25 -45.33 27.85
N LYS A 5 -35.24 -44.47 27.83
CA LYS A 5 -35.11 -43.35 26.91
C LYS A 5 -35.22 -43.89 25.48
N ASN A 6 -36.22 -43.42 24.76
CA ASN A 6 -36.45 -43.73 23.36
C ASN A 6 -35.29 -43.16 22.52
N GLU A 7 -34.38 -44.02 22.05
CA GLU A 7 -33.38 -43.67 21.04
C GLU A 7 -34.02 -43.83 19.65
N ALA A 8 -34.81 -42.83 19.25
CA ALA A 8 -35.30 -42.74 17.88
C ALA A 8 -34.10 -42.41 16.97
N GLY A 9 -33.64 -43.41 16.22
CA GLY A 9 -32.63 -43.22 15.18
C GLY A 9 -33.13 -42.21 14.13
N MET A 10 -32.24 -41.30 13.73
CA MET A 10 -32.55 -40.25 12.76
C MET A 10 -33.02 -40.86 11.43
N SER A 11 -34.11 -40.32 10.88
CA SER A 11 -34.66 -40.80 9.60
C SER A 11 -33.71 -40.49 8.43
N LEU A 12 -33.63 -41.39 7.44
CA LEU A 12 -32.80 -41.20 6.23
C LEU A 12 -33.09 -39.86 5.53
N MET A 13 -34.37 -39.46 5.47
CA MET A 13 -34.79 -38.18 4.88
C MET A 13 -34.32 -36.99 5.70
N GLU A 14 -34.25 -37.14 7.01
CA GLU A 14 -33.81 -36.10 7.94
C GLU A 14 -32.30 -35.88 7.81
N VAL A 15 -31.52 -36.96 7.67
CA VAL A 15 -30.07 -36.89 7.36
C VAL A 15 -29.83 -36.22 6.00
N LEU A 16 -30.59 -36.58 4.98
CA LEU A 16 -30.51 -35.97 3.65
C LEU A 16 -30.83 -34.48 3.69
N ALA A 17 -31.90 -34.09 4.40
CA ALA A 17 -32.27 -32.69 4.56
C ALA A 17 -31.16 -31.87 5.25
N VAL A 18 -30.59 -32.40 6.33
CA VAL A 18 -29.48 -31.74 7.05
C VAL A 18 -28.22 -31.66 6.19
N LEU A 19 -27.92 -32.69 5.38
CA LEU A 19 -26.77 -32.69 4.49
C LEU A 19 -26.89 -31.62 3.39
N VAL A 20 -28.07 -31.50 2.78
CA VAL A 20 -28.33 -30.49 1.74
C VAL A 20 -28.23 -29.08 2.32
N ILE A 21 -28.86 -28.84 3.47
CA ILE A 21 -28.81 -27.53 4.13
C ILE A 21 -27.38 -27.20 4.56
N GLY A 22 -26.68 -28.15 5.19
CA GLY A 22 -25.30 -27.96 5.66
C GLY A 22 -24.31 -27.65 4.52
N THR A 23 -24.44 -28.32 3.38
CA THR A 23 -23.56 -28.06 2.22
C THR A 23 -23.82 -26.68 1.60
N MET A 24 -25.07 -26.22 1.53
CA MET A 24 -25.39 -24.86 1.08
C MET A 24 -24.80 -23.80 2.02
N PHE A 25 -24.93 -23.98 3.33
CA PHE A 25 -24.31 -23.08 4.30
C PHE A 25 -22.79 -23.05 4.18
N MET A 26 -22.16 -24.21 3.99
CA MET A 26 -20.70 -24.31 3.85
C MET A 26 -20.21 -23.58 2.58
N MET A 27 -20.94 -23.67 1.47
CA MET A 27 -20.61 -22.95 0.23
C MET A 27 -20.70 -21.43 0.42
N LEU A 28 -21.74 -20.94 1.11
CA LEU A 28 -21.88 -19.52 1.41
C LEU A 28 -20.75 -19.01 2.32
N ALA A 29 -20.39 -19.78 3.34
CA ALA A 29 -19.30 -19.46 4.24
C ALA A 29 -17.95 -19.40 3.51
N MET A 30 -17.64 -20.39 2.67
CA MET A 30 -16.42 -20.41 1.85
C MET A 30 -16.36 -19.22 0.88
N THR A 31 -17.50 -18.83 0.31
CA THR A 31 -17.58 -17.67 -0.59
C THR A 31 -17.25 -16.38 0.15
N MET A 32 -17.82 -16.16 1.33
CA MET A 32 -17.50 -14.99 2.15
C MET A 32 -16.02 -14.95 2.56
N ILE A 33 -15.45 -16.08 2.99
CA ILE A 33 -14.02 -16.16 3.34
C ILE A 33 -13.14 -15.81 2.13
N GLY A 34 -13.46 -16.36 0.95
CA GLY A 34 -12.73 -16.08 -0.29
C GLY A 34 -12.78 -14.61 -0.71
N LEU A 35 -13.92 -13.95 -0.57
CA LEU A 35 -14.07 -12.51 -0.84
C LEU A 35 -13.25 -11.67 0.15
N ASN A 36 -13.29 -12.01 1.43
CA ASN A 36 -12.53 -11.33 2.48
C ASN A 36 -11.01 -11.46 2.25
N MET A 37 -10.54 -12.65 1.85
CA MET A 37 -9.13 -12.87 1.53
C MET A 37 -8.66 -12.04 0.32
N LYS A 38 -9.47 -11.96 -0.75
CA LYS A 38 -9.15 -11.12 -1.92
C LYS A 38 -9.12 -9.63 -1.57
N SER A 39 -10.10 -9.18 -0.77
CA SER A 39 -10.15 -7.80 -0.28
C SER A 39 -8.94 -7.47 0.58
N ASN A 40 -8.55 -8.38 1.47
CA ASN A 40 -7.40 -8.21 2.36
C ASN A 40 -6.08 -8.13 1.56
N ALA A 41 -5.90 -8.99 0.55
CA ALA A 41 -4.73 -8.93 -0.33
C ALA A 41 -4.62 -7.57 -1.08
N ALA A 42 -5.75 -7.04 -1.57
CA ALA A 42 -5.79 -5.73 -2.22
C ALA A 42 -5.52 -4.57 -1.23
N GLN A 43 -6.04 -4.67 0.00
CA GLN A 43 -5.75 -3.69 1.06
C GLN A 43 -4.27 -3.72 1.45
N MET A 44 -3.66 -4.90 1.57
CA MET A 44 -2.22 -5.04 1.85
C MET A 44 -1.33 -4.44 0.75
N ALA A 45 -1.70 -4.58 -0.53
CA ALA A 45 -0.98 -3.95 -1.62
C ALA A 45 -1.03 -2.41 -1.52
N LYS A 46 -2.22 -1.86 -1.21
CA LYS A 46 -2.39 -0.41 -0.99
C LYS A 46 -1.58 0.09 0.20
N THR A 47 -1.57 -0.63 1.32
CA THR A 47 -0.80 -0.21 2.50
C THR A 47 0.70 -0.24 2.24
N ARG A 48 1.21 -1.21 1.47
CA ARG A 48 2.62 -1.23 1.05
C ARG A 48 2.98 -0.03 0.17
N LEU A 49 2.18 0.27 -0.84
CA LEU A 49 2.39 1.47 -1.67
C LEU A 49 2.32 2.76 -0.86
N GLN A 50 1.42 2.83 0.13
CA GLN A 50 1.33 3.98 1.04
C GLN A 50 2.58 4.10 1.94
N GLN A 51 3.09 2.98 2.47
CA GLN A 51 4.32 2.97 3.26
C GLN A 51 5.50 3.44 2.44
N GLU A 52 5.59 2.99 1.19
CA GLU A 52 6.63 3.40 0.25
C GLU A 52 6.54 4.89 -0.09
N ALA A 53 5.35 5.40 -0.43
CA ALA A 53 5.17 6.82 -0.69
C ALA A 53 5.49 7.69 0.53
N ASN A 54 5.17 7.22 1.74
CA ASN A 54 5.53 7.90 2.98
C ASN A 54 7.05 7.90 3.21
N LEU A 55 7.74 6.80 2.90
CA LEU A 55 9.20 6.70 2.99
C LEU A 55 9.86 7.69 2.02
N VAL A 56 9.46 7.66 0.75
CA VAL A 56 9.94 8.59 -0.29
C VAL A 56 9.72 10.05 0.16
N THR A 57 8.54 10.36 0.69
CA THR A 57 8.24 11.70 1.20
C THR A 57 9.16 12.12 2.35
N ALA A 58 9.44 11.21 3.28
CA ALA A 58 10.31 11.48 4.43
C ALA A 58 11.76 11.72 3.99
N GLU A 59 12.29 10.87 3.11
CA GLU A 59 13.63 11.00 2.55
C GLU A 59 13.79 12.29 1.74
N LEU A 60 12.80 12.64 0.93
CA LEU A 60 12.81 13.88 0.16
C LEU A 60 12.75 15.13 1.06
N ALA A 61 11.90 15.09 2.08
CA ALA A 61 11.79 16.18 3.06
C ALA A 61 13.06 16.32 3.90
N GLU A 62 13.69 15.21 4.29
CA GLU A 62 14.96 15.21 4.98
C GLU A 62 16.08 15.80 4.11
N ALA A 63 16.20 15.33 2.87
CA ALA A 63 17.18 15.86 1.93
C ALA A 63 16.97 17.36 1.66
N HIS A 64 15.72 17.81 1.50
CA HIS A 64 15.40 19.22 1.30
C HIS A 64 15.75 20.10 2.52
N ARG A 65 15.63 19.57 3.75
CA ARG A 65 16.05 20.29 4.98
C ARG A 65 17.56 20.47 5.05
N GLN A 66 18.32 19.49 4.58
CA GLN A 66 19.77 19.49 4.61
C GLN A 66 20.37 20.31 3.45
N CYS A 67 19.79 20.21 2.26
CA CYS A 67 20.18 20.98 1.07
C CYS A 67 18.91 21.56 0.41
N PRO A 68 18.61 22.86 0.63
CA PRO A 68 17.44 23.50 0.05
C PRO A 68 17.49 23.57 -1.48
N ASP A 69 18.68 23.62 -2.07
CA ASP A 69 18.89 23.68 -3.52
C ASP A 69 19.15 22.30 -4.16
N MET A 70 18.64 21.21 -3.55
CA MET A 70 18.82 19.85 -4.08
C MET A 70 18.18 19.68 -5.46
N LEU A 71 18.82 18.86 -6.29
CA LEU A 71 18.36 18.45 -7.61
C LEU A 71 17.74 17.05 -7.53
N LEU A 72 16.59 16.89 -8.19
CA LEU A 72 16.00 15.58 -8.41
C LEU A 72 16.42 15.06 -9.78
N LEU A 73 17.02 13.87 -9.76
CA LEU A 73 17.44 13.12 -10.92
C LEU A 73 16.61 11.86 -11.04
N LYS A 74 16.29 11.48 -12.27
CA LYS A 74 15.70 10.18 -12.57
C LYS A 74 16.79 9.24 -13.04
N GLU A 75 17.08 8.20 -12.26
CA GLU A 75 18.05 7.17 -12.61
C GLU A 75 17.32 5.86 -12.93
N GLY A 76 16.90 5.73 -14.19
CA GLY A 76 16.10 4.59 -14.66
C GLY A 76 14.72 4.56 -14.01
N GLN A 77 14.50 3.58 -13.12
CA GLN A 77 13.24 3.39 -12.37
C GLN A 77 13.27 4.01 -10.96
N ALA A 78 14.44 4.48 -10.51
CA ALA A 78 14.64 5.05 -9.19
C ALA A 78 14.74 6.58 -9.26
N LEU A 79 14.33 7.23 -8.16
CA LEU A 79 14.60 8.64 -7.91
C LEU A 79 15.95 8.76 -7.20
N SER A 80 16.78 9.69 -7.65
CA SER A 80 18.05 10.03 -7.00
C SER A 80 18.08 11.52 -6.68
N ILE A 81 18.70 11.86 -5.56
CA ILE A 81 18.92 13.25 -5.12
C ILE A 81 20.39 13.59 -5.30
N GLU A 82 20.68 14.75 -5.86
CA GLU A 82 22.04 15.31 -5.96
C GLU A 82 22.07 16.73 -5.39
N GLY A 83 23.11 17.07 -4.60
CA GLY A 83 23.27 18.42 -4.03
C GLY A 83 23.86 18.43 -2.61
N CYS A 84 24.41 19.57 -2.20
CA CYS A 84 25.10 19.86 -0.92
C CYS A 84 25.44 18.64 -0.05
N ASP A 85 26.59 18.01 -0.29
CA ASP A 85 27.14 16.88 0.50
C ASP A 85 26.30 15.58 0.57
N PHE A 86 25.13 15.52 -0.06
CA PHE A 86 24.47 14.24 -0.30
C PHE A 86 25.27 13.47 -1.35
N LYS A 87 25.94 12.41 -0.90
CA LYS A 87 26.30 11.31 -1.82
C LYS A 87 24.99 10.82 -2.43
N SER A 88 24.90 10.86 -3.76
CA SER A 88 23.77 10.38 -4.56
C SER A 88 23.08 9.20 -3.88
N GLY A 89 21.92 9.46 -3.29
CA GLY A 89 21.14 8.49 -2.54
C GLY A 89 19.92 8.10 -3.35
N ARG A 90 19.68 6.80 -3.51
CA ARG A 90 18.41 6.31 -4.04
C ARG A 90 17.31 6.64 -3.04
N VAL A 91 16.22 7.20 -3.54
CA VAL A 91 15.01 7.49 -2.78
C VAL A 91 14.02 6.34 -2.95
N GLY A 92 13.51 5.84 -1.82
CA GLY A 92 12.60 4.71 -1.75
C GLY A 92 13.29 3.33 -1.74
N GLY A 93 12.49 2.30 -1.51
CA GLY A 93 12.86 0.90 -1.63
C GLY A 93 13.12 0.52 -3.09
N GLY A 94 14.30 -0.05 -3.36
CA GLY A 94 14.80 -0.38 -4.70
C GLY A 94 14.00 -1.43 -5.51
N ILE A 95 12.78 -1.76 -5.12
CA ILE A 95 11.86 -2.68 -5.80
C ILE A 95 10.71 -1.92 -6.49
N TYR A 96 10.46 -0.66 -6.11
CA TYR A 96 9.36 0.15 -6.65
C TYR A 96 9.82 1.10 -7.75
N THR A 97 8.97 1.30 -8.76
CA THR A 97 9.23 2.28 -9.82
C THR A 97 8.57 3.60 -9.46
N HIS A 98 9.33 4.69 -9.60
CA HIS A 98 8.86 6.02 -9.26
C HIS A 98 8.73 6.91 -10.51
N HIS A 99 7.56 7.54 -10.69
CA HIS A 99 7.35 8.55 -11.72
C HIS A 99 7.09 9.92 -11.09
N LEU A 100 7.72 10.95 -11.67
CA LEU A 100 7.43 12.35 -11.36
C LEU A 100 6.51 12.90 -12.44
N HIS A 101 5.40 13.51 -12.03
CA HIS A 101 4.44 14.09 -12.98
C HIS A 101 4.79 15.53 -13.41
N SER A 102 6.00 16.00 -13.11
CA SER A 102 6.45 17.32 -13.54
C SER A 102 7.88 17.20 -14.05
N GLU A 103 8.00 17.02 -15.37
CA GLU A 103 9.30 16.97 -16.05
C GLU A 103 10.09 18.28 -15.86
N ASP A 104 9.39 19.39 -15.59
CA ASP A 104 9.98 20.70 -15.35
C ASP A 104 10.81 20.77 -14.06
N ILE A 105 10.60 19.89 -13.09
CA ILE A 105 11.32 19.91 -11.78
C ILE A 105 12.57 19.02 -11.82
N LEU A 106 12.74 18.23 -12.88
CA LEU A 106 13.93 17.42 -13.08
C LEU A 106 15.09 18.35 -13.47
N ASN A 107 16.26 18.17 -12.86
CA ASN A 107 17.46 18.98 -13.12
C ASN A 107 17.35 20.48 -12.76
N ARG A 108 16.41 20.88 -11.91
CA ARG A 108 16.40 22.23 -11.31
C ARG A 108 16.29 22.17 -9.78
N PRO A 109 16.85 23.17 -9.07
CA PRO A 109 16.72 23.25 -7.62
C PRO A 109 15.24 23.43 -7.25
N LEU A 110 14.79 22.65 -6.26
CA LEU A 110 13.40 22.73 -5.78
C LEU A 110 13.19 23.96 -4.92
N GLY A 111 12.17 24.75 -5.27
CA GLY A 111 11.82 25.95 -4.50
C GLY A 111 11.13 25.62 -3.18
N ASP A 112 11.23 26.53 -2.20
CA ASP A 112 10.48 26.44 -0.96
C ASP A 112 8.96 26.49 -1.26
N ARG A 113 8.19 25.49 -0.81
CA ARG A 113 6.75 25.28 -1.08
C ARG A 113 6.36 24.70 -2.44
N GLU A 114 7.29 24.05 -3.14
CA GLU A 114 6.96 23.35 -4.38
C GLU A 114 6.23 22.01 -4.12
N THR A 115 5.16 21.77 -4.89
CA THR A 115 4.39 20.51 -4.83
C THR A 115 4.87 19.56 -5.92
N LEU A 116 5.45 18.45 -5.51
CA LEU A 116 5.92 17.38 -6.37
C LEU A 116 4.91 16.22 -6.34
N THR A 117 4.43 15.78 -7.49
CA THR A 117 3.57 14.59 -7.56
C THR A 117 4.44 13.36 -7.85
N VAL A 118 4.53 12.44 -6.89
CA VAL A 118 5.23 11.18 -7.03
C VAL A 118 4.23 10.05 -7.18
N THR A 119 4.44 9.24 -8.20
CA THR A 119 3.69 8.02 -8.45
C THR A 119 4.58 6.83 -8.12
N VAL A 120 4.15 6.02 -7.16
CA VAL A 120 4.80 4.76 -6.77
C VAL A 120 4.08 3.60 -7.45
N MET A 121 4.82 2.76 -8.18
CA MET A 121 4.27 1.60 -8.87
C MET A 121 4.89 0.29 -8.39
N ASP A 122 4.03 -0.71 -8.18
CA ASP A 122 4.37 -2.11 -7.93
C ASP A 122 3.62 -3.00 -8.94
N GLY A 123 4.24 -3.23 -10.11
CA GLY A 123 3.72 -4.06 -11.18
C GLY A 123 2.38 -3.57 -11.77
N LYS A 124 1.26 -3.98 -11.16
CA LYS A 124 -0.12 -3.63 -11.58
C LYS A 124 -0.80 -2.60 -10.67
N SER A 125 -0.18 -2.25 -9.54
CA SER A 125 -0.75 -1.32 -8.57
C SER A 125 0.03 -0.01 -8.59
N GLU A 126 -0.69 1.11 -8.59
CA GLU A 126 -0.13 2.45 -8.66
C GLU A 126 -0.74 3.30 -7.54
N LEU A 127 0.08 4.12 -6.91
CA LEU A 127 -0.34 5.13 -5.95
C LEU A 127 0.33 6.45 -6.25
N THR A 128 -0.47 7.47 -6.52
CA THR A 128 0.01 8.83 -6.77
C THR A 128 -0.19 9.70 -5.54
N VAL A 129 0.89 10.28 -5.03
CA VAL A 129 0.91 11.09 -3.82
C VAL A 129 1.48 12.47 -4.12
N PRO A 130 0.76 13.56 -3.81
CA PRO A 130 1.34 14.89 -3.83
C PRO A 130 2.21 15.09 -2.60
N ILE A 131 3.45 15.53 -2.83
CA ILE A 131 4.45 15.84 -1.81
C ILE A 131 4.67 17.34 -1.85
N THR A 132 4.32 18.03 -0.77
CA THR A 132 4.68 19.44 -0.60
C THR A 132 5.96 19.53 0.21
N LEU A 133 7.04 19.98 -0.41
CA LEU A 133 8.27 20.28 0.32
C LEU A 133 8.13 21.67 0.93
N SER A 134 8.37 21.79 2.23
CA SER A 134 8.39 23.06 2.92
C SER A 134 9.45 23.00 3.99
N ARG A 135 10.22 24.08 4.18
CA ARG A 135 10.93 24.24 5.44
C ARG A 135 9.91 24.11 6.57
N LEU A 136 10.15 23.17 7.50
CA LEU A 136 9.55 23.33 8.82
C LEU A 136 10.13 24.64 9.35
N GLY A 137 9.36 25.72 9.23
CA GLY A 137 9.52 26.85 10.11
C GLY A 137 9.46 26.26 11.52
N THR A 138 10.58 26.34 12.22
CA THR A 138 10.58 26.33 13.67
C THR A 138 9.43 27.20 14.12
N LEU A 139 8.49 26.61 14.86
CA LEU A 139 7.54 27.36 15.67
C LEU A 139 8.39 28.30 16.55
N ASN A 140 8.51 29.56 16.13
CA ASN A 140 8.93 30.66 16.99
C ASN A 140 7.68 31.33 17.53
#